data_AF-A0A2R6J7Z6-F1
#
_entry.id   AF-A0A2R6J7Z6-F1
#
_cell.length_a   1.000
_cell.length_b   1.000
_cell.length_c   1.000
_cell.angle_alpha   90.00
_cell.angle_beta   90.00
_cell.angle_gamma   90.00
#
_symmetry.space_group_name_H-M   'P 1'
#
loop_
_entity.id
_entity.type
_entity.pdbx_description
1 polymer ?
#
loop_
_entity_poly.entity_id
_entity_poly.type
_entity_poly.pdbx_seq_one_letter_code
_entity_poly.pdbx_strand_id
1 'polypeptide(L)'
;PEETADLLEVVARREQEADDREVSVHGEKGGKTLTERQEYVVSSVAEVGPVTARALLEHFGSVEAVMTADEAALREVDGVGEVTAGRIREVTGSGYAG
;
A
#
# COMPACT_ATOMS: atom_id res chain seq x y z
N PRO A 1 -1.95 -42.75 0.41
CA PRO A 1 -2.83 -42.56 1.59
C PRO A 1 -2.20 -41.66 2.65
N GLU A 2 -0.89 -41.82 2.91
CA GLU A 2 -0.14 -41.04 3.92
C GLU A 2 0.05 -39.56 3.51
N GLU A 3 0.36 -39.27 2.24
CA GLU A 3 0.46 -37.87 1.75
C GLU A 3 -0.81 -37.03 1.96
N THR A 4 -1.99 -37.65 1.89
CA THR A 4 -3.26 -36.94 2.12
C THR A 4 -3.46 -36.62 3.60
N ALA A 5 -2.97 -37.47 4.50
CA ALA A 5 -3.04 -37.22 5.93
C ALA A 5 -2.11 -36.05 6.33
N ASP A 6 -0.91 -35.99 5.74
CA ASP A 6 0.04 -34.88 5.95
C ASP A 6 -0.52 -33.54 5.44
N LEU A 7 -1.19 -33.55 4.28
CA LEU A 7 -1.89 -32.37 3.76
C LEU A 7 -3.04 -31.92 4.68
N LEU A 8 -3.81 -32.85 5.23
CA LEU A 8 -4.88 -32.54 6.18
C LEU A 8 -4.33 -31.98 7.50
N GLU A 9 -3.19 -32.47 7.98
CA GLU A 9 -2.52 -31.97 9.18
C GLU A 9 -1.95 -30.55 8.98
N VAL A 10 -1.33 -30.27 7.83
CA VAL A 10 -0.82 -28.94 7.49
C VAL A 10 -1.95 -27.92 7.39
N VAL A 11 -3.09 -28.31 6.81
CA VAL A 11 -4.30 -27.45 6.75
C VAL A 11 -4.88 -27.23 8.15
N ALA A 12 -5.04 -28.29 8.94
CA ALA A 12 -5.59 -28.19 10.29
C ALA A 12 -4.74 -27.32 11.22
N ARG A 13 -3.40 -27.43 11.14
CA ARG A 13 -2.49 -26.61 11.94
C ARG A 13 -2.55 -25.13 11.56
N ARG A 14 -2.66 -24.80 10.26
CA ARG A 14 -2.82 -23.41 9.83
C ARG A 14 -4.13 -22.78 10.28
N GLU A 15 -5.22 -23.55 10.26
CA GLU A 15 -6.53 -23.07 10.75
C GLU A 15 -6.49 -22.84 12.27
N GLN A 16 -5.88 -23.74 13.05
CA GLN A 16 -5.79 -23.61 14.51
C GLN A 16 -4.74 -22.59 14.99
N GLU A 17 -3.67 -22.34 14.25
CA GLU A 17 -2.67 -21.31 14.57
C GLU A 17 -3.14 -19.90 14.19
N ALA A 18 -4.19 -19.77 13.37
CA ALA A 18 -4.81 -18.48 13.04
C ALA A 18 -5.79 -17.99 14.13
N ASP A 19 -6.15 -18.83 15.11
CA ASP A 19 -7.14 -18.55 16.15
C ASP A 19 -6.62 -17.67 17.33
N ASP A 20 -5.38 -17.18 17.29
CA ASP A 20 -4.80 -16.34 18.36
C ASP A 20 -4.35 -14.93 17.88
N ARG A 21 -5.15 -14.33 16.99
CA ARG A 21 -5.06 -12.89 16.71
C ARG A 21 -6.39 -12.24 17.02
N GLU A 22 -6.35 -11.19 17.84
CA GLU A 22 -7.49 -10.33 18.14
C GLU A 22 -8.22 -9.95 16.84
N VAL A 23 -9.39 -10.56 16.64
CA VAL A 23 -10.27 -10.26 15.52
C VAL A 23 -10.76 -8.84 15.72
N SER A 24 -10.20 -7.89 14.96
CA SER A 24 -10.76 -6.55 14.89
C SER A 24 -12.14 -6.62 14.22
N VAL A 25 -13.13 -6.19 14.98
CA VAL A 25 -14.56 -6.34 14.71
C VAL A 25 -15.03 -5.20 13.80
N HIS A 26 -14.75 -5.31 12.51
CA HIS A 26 -15.48 -4.61 11.45
C HIS A 26 -15.31 -5.44 10.17
N GLY A 27 -16.27 -6.22 9.69
CA GLY A 27 -17.70 -5.95 9.63
C GLY A 27 -18.05 -5.92 8.14
N GLU A 28 -18.53 -7.06 7.63
CA GLU A 28 -19.12 -7.24 6.30
C GLU A 28 -18.12 -7.31 5.14
N LYS A 29 -18.55 -7.72 3.95
CA LYS A 29 -17.76 -7.75 2.71
C LYS A 29 -17.43 -6.30 2.25
N GLY A 30 -16.72 -5.55 3.10
CA GLY A 30 -16.60 -4.10 3.09
C GLY A 30 -15.30 -3.64 2.44
N GLY A 31 -15.36 -2.57 1.65
CA GLY A 31 -14.22 -2.06 0.90
C GLY A 31 -13.04 -1.62 1.78
N LYS A 32 -11.92 -1.32 1.12
CA LYS A 32 -10.67 -0.82 1.72
C LYS A 32 -10.93 0.23 2.80
N THR A 33 -10.24 0.14 3.94
CA THR A 33 -10.15 1.16 5.00
C THR A 33 -9.63 2.48 4.44
N LEU A 34 -9.76 3.59 5.18
CA LEU A 34 -9.23 4.88 4.74
C LEU A 34 -7.72 4.81 4.45
N THR A 35 -6.96 4.20 5.35
CA THR A 35 -5.50 3.98 5.18
C THR A 35 -5.20 3.19 3.92
N GLU A 36 -5.88 2.06 3.71
CA GLU A 36 -5.67 1.24 2.50
C GLU A 36 -6.07 1.98 1.22
N ARG A 37 -7.08 2.86 1.28
CA ARG A 37 -7.43 3.72 0.14
C ARG A 37 -6.36 4.78 -0.12
N GLN A 38 -5.79 5.40 0.92
CA GLN A 38 -4.72 6.37 0.78
C GLN A 38 -3.46 5.72 0.18
N GLU A 39 -3.03 4.58 0.73
CA GLU A 39 -1.90 3.80 0.19
C GLU A 39 -2.16 3.39 -1.26
N TYR A 40 -3.39 2.97 -1.59
CA TYR A 40 -3.77 2.60 -2.95
C TYR A 40 -3.73 3.77 -3.93
N VAL A 41 -4.23 4.94 -3.55
CA VAL A 41 -4.19 6.13 -4.42
C VAL A 41 -2.75 6.52 -4.72
N VAL A 42 -1.87 6.55 -3.70
CA VAL A 42 -0.47 6.94 -3.89
C VAL A 42 0.30 5.89 -4.71
N SER A 43 0.08 4.59 -4.45
CA SER A 43 0.70 3.50 -5.22
C SER A 43 0.13 3.30 -6.63
N SER A 44 -0.91 4.05 -7.02
CA SER A 44 -1.42 4.03 -8.39
C SER A 44 -0.54 4.83 -9.36
N VAL A 45 0.39 5.64 -8.85
CA VAL A 45 1.40 6.33 -9.68
C VAL A 45 2.46 5.33 -10.12
N ALA A 46 2.85 5.38 -11.40
CA ALA A 46 3.92 4.53 -11.93
C ALA A 46 5.21 4.67 -11.10
N GLU A 47 5.94 3.56 -10.91
CA GLU A 47 7.15 3.47 -10.08
C GLU A 47 6.93 3.69 -8.58
N VAL A 48 5.68 3.79 -8.10
CA VAL A 48 5.36 3.89 -6.67
C VAL A 48 4.76 2.58 -6.15
N GLY A 49 5.58 1.78 -5.49
CA GLY A 49 5.13 0.56 -4.82
C GLY A 49 4.47 0.81 -3.45
N PRO A 50 3.88 -0.22 -2.81
CA PRO A 50 3.24 -0.09 -1.50
C PRO A 50 4.17 0.43 -0.40
N VAL A 51 5.46 0.03 -0.42
CA VAL A 51 6.46 0.49 0.56
C VAL A 51 6.72 1.98 0.40
N THR A 52 6.95 2.44 -0.83
CA THR A 52 7.17 3.87 -1.13
C THR A 52 5.92 4.70 -0.85
N ALA A 53 4.73 4.18 -1.16
CA ALA A 53 3.48 4.86 -0.85
C ALA A 53 3.30 5.11 0.66
N ARG A 54 3.64 4.11 1.49
CA ARG A 54 3.63 4.26 2.95
C ARG A 54 4.64 5.29 3.41
N ALA A 55 5.89 5.21 2.97
CA ALA A 55 6.93 6.15 3.35
C ALA A 55 6.55 7.60 2.98
N LEU A 56 5.99 7.81 1.79
CA LEU A 56 5.47 9.12 1.35
C LEU A 56 4.34 9.61 2.26
N LEU A 57 3.37 8.74 2.58
CA LEU A 57 2.24 9.11 3.45
C LEU A 57 2.66 9.37 4.90
N GLU A 58 3.64 8.63 5.42
CA GLU A 58 4.22 8.85 6.75
C GLU A 58 4.99 10.18 6.81
N HIS A 59 5.74 10.51 5.75
CA HIS A 59 6.50 11.75 5.68
C HIS A 59 5.60 12.99 5.51
N PHE A 60 4.67 12.95 4.55
CA PHE A 60 3.84 14.11 4.17
C PHE A 60 2.51 14.19 4.93
N GLY A 61 2.08 13.11 5.59
CA GLY A 61 0.89 13.05 6.44
C GLY A 61 -0.46 12.97 5.71
N SER A 62 -0.50 13.15 4.38
CA SER A 62 -1.73 13.02 3.60
C SER A 62 -1.48 12.80 2.12
N VAL A 63 -2.47 12.23 1.40
CA VAL A 63 -2.43 12.09 -0.06
C VAL A 63 -2.29 13.46 -0.73
N GLU A 64 -3.03 14.47 -0.28
CA GLU A 64 -2.96 15.83 -0.83
C GLU A 64 -1.55 16.41 -0.74
N ALA A 65 -0.90 16.27 0.43
CA ALA A 65 0.47 16.74 0.62
C ALA A 65 1.46 16.01 -0.30
N VAL A 66 1.33 14.69 -0.49
CA VAL A 66 2.16 13.94 -1.46
C VAL A 66 1.95 14.46 -2.89
N MET A 67 0.69 14.68 -3.30
CA MET A 67 0.36 15.08 -4.67
C MET A 67 0.77 16.52 -5.01
N THR A 68 0.92 17.37 -3.99
CA THR A 68 1.28 18.79 -4.13
C THR A 68 2.76 19.08 -3.87
N ALA A 69 3.47 18.20 -3.17
CA ALA A 69 4.90 18.31 -2.88
C ALA A 69 5.75 18.49 -4.15
N ASP A 70 6.73 19.39 -4.10
CA ASP A 70 7.68 19.58 -5.20
C ASP A 70 8.66 18.40 -5.32
N GLU A 71 9.37 18.34 -6.46
CA GLU A 71 10.28 17.22 -6.74
C GLU A 71 11.46 17.15 -5.77
N ALA A 72 11.89 18.28 -5.19
CA ALA A 72 12.98 18.28 -4.22
C ALA A 72 12.52 17.64 -2.90
N ALA A 73 11.36 18.05 -2.39
CA ALA A 73 10.76 17.50 -1.18
C ALA A 73 10.45 16.01 -1.32
N LEU A 74 9.92 15.57 -2.48
CA LEU A 74 9.66 14.15 -2.73
C LEU A 74 10.93 13.29 -2.62
N ARG A 75 12.07 13.80 -3.09
CA ARG A 75 13.37 13.11 -3.03
C ARG A 75 13.99 13.07 -1.64
N GLU A 76 13.42 13.76 -0.64
CA GLU A 76 13.84 13.62 0.76
C GLU A 76 13.31 12.33 1.41
N VAL A 77 12.34 11.66 0.78
CA VAL A 77 11.80 10.38 1.27
C VAL A 77 12.69 9.23 0.81
N ASP A 78 13.09 8.38 1.76
CA ASP A 78 13.93 7.23 1.49
C ASP A 78 13.34 6.31 0.40
N GLY A 79 14.15 6.01 -0.61
CA GLY A 79 13.73 5.19 -1.76
C GLY A 79 13.00 5.96 -2.86
N VAL A 80 12.84 7.28 -2.75
CA VAL A 80 12.30 8.14 -3.82
C VAL A 80 13.45 8.82 -4.58
N GLY A 81 13.73 8.32 -5.78
CA GLY A 81 14.71 8.92 -6.69
C GLY A 81 14.09 9.93 -7.67
N GLU A 82 14.94 10.51 -8.52
CA GLU A 82 14.54 11.45 -9.59
C GLU A 82 13.43 10.88 -10.48
N VAL A 83 13.53 9.60 -10.88
CA VAL A 83 12.52 8.94 -11.71
C VAL A 83 11.16 8.90 -11.02
N THR A 84 11.11 8.41 -9.77
CA THR A 84 9.86 8.29 -9.02
C THR A 84 9.24 9.66 -8.73
N ALA A 85 10.06 10.63 -8.28
CA ALA A 85 9.60 11.98 -8.02
C ALA A 85 9.07 12.67 -9.29
N GLY A 86 9.79 12.51 -10.41
CA GLY A 86 9.37 13.00 -11.72
C GLY A 86 8.03 12.41 -12.17
N ARG A 87 7.81 11.10 -11.99
CA ARG A 87 6.52 10.45 -12.33
C ARG A 87 5.35 10.97 -11.49
N ILE A 88 5.57 11.19 -10.20
CA ILE A 88 4.56 11.80 -9.33
C ILE A 88 4.20 13.19 -9.86
N ARG A 89 5.21 14.05 -10.11
CA ARG A 89 4.98 15.41 -10.61
C ARG A 89 4.34 15.45 -11.99
N GLU A 90 4.70 14.52 -12.87
CA GLU A 90 4.12 14.39 -14.21
C GLU A 90 2.63 14.08 -14.10
N VAL A 91 2.24 13.08 -13.31
CA VAL A 91 0.83 12.67 -13.17
C VAL A 91 -0.01 13.73 -12.46
N THR A 92 0.50 14.36 -11.42
CA THR A 92 -0.28 15.32 -10.61
C THR A 92 -0.31 16.72 -11.20
N GLY A 93 0.73 17.11 -11.94
CA GLY A 93 0.91 18.47 -12.46
C GLY A 93 0.53 18.64 -13.93
N SER A 94 0.43 17.56 -14.71
CA SER A 94 0.08 17.66 -16.13
C SER A 94 -1.42 17.91 -16.33
N GLY A 95 -1.75 18.70 -17.36
CA GLY A 95 -3.13 18.84 -17.80
C GLY A 95 -3.69 17.50 -18.28
N TYR A 96 -4.98 17.25 -18.00
CA TYR A 96 -5.66 16.05 -18.47
C TYR A 96 -5.74 16.03 -20.00
N ALA A 97 -5.29 14.95 -20.62
CA ALA A 97 -5.17 14.81 -22.07
C ALA A 97 -6.38 14.16 -22.76
N GLY A 98 -7.33 13.54 -22.03
CA GLY A 98 -8.54 12.91 -22.61
C GLY A 98 -9.10 11.74 -21.82
#